data_AF-A0A9X1N2G6-F1
#
_entry.id   AF-A0A9X1N2G6-F1
#
_cell.length_a   1.000
_cell.length_b   1.000
_cell.length_c   1.000
_cell.angle_alpha   90.00
_cell.angle_beta   90.00
_cell.angle_gamma   90.00
#
_symmetry.space_group_name_H-M   'P 1'
#
loop_
_entity.id
_entity.type
_entity.pdbx_description
1 polymer ?
#
loop_
_entity_poly.entity_id
_entity_poly.type
_entity_poly.pdbx_seq_one_letter_code
_entity_poly.pdbx_strand_id
1 'polypeptide(L)'
;MRDHGLFQAICRVNRLDGEDKQYGYIIDYKDLFKQLEGAIGDYTSGALDGYDKADVAGLLEDRLSKAQEDLEEAREAVKALCEPVEKPKDTPAYIRFFCGNDSGNADILKANEPKRLSLYKMTSALIRCFGNLANELEEAGYSAKEVTEIKDEVDHFTKVRDEVKLASGDYIDLKAYEPDMRFLIDTYIRADESEKISAFDDMSLIQLIVERGVGAVDALPKGIRESQEAVAETIENNVRKLIIDESPINPKYYETMSSLLDALIAKRKEDAISYQEYLNEVVKLAQQAKNPTSSTNYPGSINSAARKALYDNLGQNAGLALAVDAAVLDSRQDDWRGNAMKIKRVRLAIKQVLDQWGKDAAEALGDYSTGQENERLDVLLEMVKHQHEY
;
A
#
# COMPACT_ATOMS: atom_id res chain seq x y z
N MET A 1 -12.14 -48.34 -4.98
CA MET A 1 -11.89 -47.42 -6.11
C MET A 1 -10.52 -47.80 -6.63
N ARG A 2 -10.35 -48.09 -7.92
CA ARG A 2 -9.08 -48.52 -8.54
C ARG A 2 -8.96 -47.92 -9.93
N ASP A 3 -7.73 -47.88 -10.45
CA ASP A 3 -7.41 -47.57 -11.84
C ASP A 3 -7.97 -46.20 -12.30
N HIS A 4 -8.52 -46.14 -13.51
CA HIS A 4 -8.99 -44.92 -14.16
C HIS A 4 -10.02 -44.13 -13.33
N GLY A 5 -10.89 -44.81 -12.57
CA GLY A 5 -11.89 -44.14 -11.72
C GLY A 5 -11.28 -43.43 -10.50
N LEU A 6 -10.16 -43.94 -9.99
CA LEU A 6 -9.41 -43.27 -8.92
C LEU A 6 -8.60 -42.10 -9.48
N PHE A 7 -7.94 -42.28 -10.62
CA PHE A 7 -7.20 -41.22 -11.30
C PHE A 7 -8.10 -40.02 -11.65
N GLN A 8 -9.30 -40.27 -12.18
CA GLN A 8 -10.29 -39.22 -12.41
C GLN A 8 -10.71 -38.47 -11.14
N ALA A 9 -10.76 -39.15 -9.98
CA ALA A 9 -11.06 -38.50 -8.71
C ALA A 9 -9.91 -37.60 -8.24
N ILE A 10 -8.66 -38.06 -8.37
CA ILE A 10 -7.44 -37.27 -8.12
C ILE A 10 -7.43 -36.01 -9.00
N CYS A 11 -7.69 -36.14 -10.30
CA CYS A 11 -7.70 -34.99 -11.22
C CYS A 11 -8.81 -33.95 -10.92
N ARG A 12 -9.82 -34.26 -10.09
CA ARG A 12 -10.81 -33.25 -9.67
C ARG A 12 -10.21 -32.19 -8.76
N VAL A 13 -9.25 -32.58 -7.90
CA VAL A 13 -8.63 -31.66 -6.94
C VAL A 13 -7.46 -30.89 -7.55
N ASN A 14 -6.87 -31.36 -8.66
CA ASN A 14 -5.70 -30.74 -9.31
C ASN A 14 -6.06 -29.67 -10.38
N ARG A 15 -7.25 -29.07 -10.31
CA ARG A 15 -7.60 -27.94 -11.18
C ARG A 15 -6.97 -26.65 -10.64
N LEU A 16 -6.35 -25.87 -11.52
CA LEU A 16 -5.84 -24.54 -11.21
C LEU A 16 -6.99 -23.63 -10.76
N ASP A 17 -6.78 -22.91 -9.66
CA ASP A 17 -7.77 -22.01 -9.07
C ASP A 17 -7.05 -20.86 -8.35
N GLY A 18 -6.82 -19.75 -9.08
CA GLY A 18 -6.07 -18.60 -8.59
C GLY A 18 -4.59 -18.90 -8.27
N GLU A 19 -3.87 -17.90 -7.78
CA GLU A 19 -2.50 -18.08 -7.24
C GLU A 19 -2.51 -18.75 -5.85
N ASP A 20 -3.66 -18.79 -5.19
CA ASP A 20 -3.80 -19.26 -3.81
C ASP A 20 -3.85 -20.79 -3.70
N LYS A 21 -4.05 -21.52 -4.80
CA LYS A 21 -4.11 -22.98 -4.83
C LYS A 21 -2.87 -23.57 -5.50
N GLN A 22 -1.92 -23.97 -4.67
CA GLN A 22 -0.65 -24.57 -5.12
C GLN A 22 -0.81 -26.06 -5.45
N TYR A 23 -1.62 -26.79 -4.67
CA TYR A 23 -1.86 -28.23 -4.85
C TYR A 23 -3.24 -28.66 -4.33
N GLY A 24 -3.67 -29.86 -4.71
CA GLY A 24 -4.92 -30.48 -4.25
C GLY A 24 -4.67 -31.49 -3.15
N TYR A 25 -5.44 -31.41 -2.06
CA TYR A 25 -5.33 -32.35 -0.94
C TYR A 25 -6.16 -33.62 -1.16
N ILE A 26 -5.58 -34.77 -0.82
CA ILE A 26 -6.23 -36.08 -0.85
C ILE A 26 -6.08 -36.71 0.54
N ILE A 27 -7.20 -37.15 1.12
CA ILE A 27 -7.22 -37.87 2.40
C ILE A 27 -7.64 -39.31 2.13
N ASP A 28 -6.72 -40.25 2.35
CA ASP A 28 -6.94 -41.67 2.10
C ASP A 28 -7.20 -42.44 3.40
N TYR A 29 -8.47 -42.74 3.66
CA TYR A 29 -8.89 -43.54 4.82
C TYR A 29 -8.75 -45.05 4.61
N LYS A 30 -8.37 -45.51 3.42
CA LYS A 30 -8.37 -46.93 3.03
C LYS A 30 -7.00 -47.49 2.67
N ASP A 31 -5.94 -46.68 2.83
CA ASP A 31 -4.56 -47.08 2.54
C ASP A 31 -4.41 -47.65 1.10
N LEU A 32 -5.05 -46.95 0.15
CA LEU A 32 -5.02 -47.23 -1.28
C LEU A 32 -3.69 -46.82 -1.93
N PHE A 33 -3.07 -45.76 -1.42
CA PHE A 33 -1.78 -45.25 -1.89
C PHE A 33 -0.66 -45.69 -0.97
N LYS A 34 0.32 -46.41 -1.51
CA LYS A 34 1.47 -46.88 -0.75
C LYS A 34 2.75 -46.20 -1.25
N GLN A 35 3.71 -46.05 -0.35
CA GLN A 35 5.05 -45.58 -0.73
C GLN A 35 5.70 -46.59 -1.66
N LEU A 36 6.22 -46.10 -2.78
CA LEU A 36 6.92 -46.90 -3.77
C LEU A 36 8.29 -47.32 -3.22
N GLU A 37 8.60 -48.62 -3.22
CA GLU A 37 9.87 -49.14 -2.69
C GLU A 37 11.07 -48.45 -3.36
N GLY A 38 11.85 -47.71 -2.55
CA GLY A 38 13.07 -47.01 -2.99
C GLY A 38 12.91 -45.54 -3.36
N ALA A 39 11.69 -44.98 -3.35
CA ALA A 39 11.43 -43.55 -3.56
C ALA A 39 10.92 -42.90 -2.26
N ILE A 40 11.68 -41.94 -1.72
CA ILE A 40 11.22 -41.14 -0.59
C ILE A 40 10.11 -40.20 -1.10
N GLY A 41 8.90 -40.34 -0.58
CA GLY A 41 7.80 -39.41 -0.84
C GLY A 41 6.95 -39.68 -2.08
N ASP A 42 7.19 -40.76 -2.85
CA ASP A 42 6.35 -41.13 -4.00
C ASP A 42 5.29 -42.17 -3.59
N TYR A 43 4.02 -41.77 -3.56
CA TYR A 43 2.88 -42.60 -3.13
C TYR A 43 2.13 -43.27 -4.28
N THR A 44 2.77 -43.42 -5.43
CA THR A 44 2.11 -43.94 -6.64
C THR A 44 2.11 -45.46 -6.75
N SER A 45 2.44 -46.19 -5.67
CA SER A 45 2.28 -47.65 -5.63
C SER A 45 0.92 -48.09 -5.09
N GLY A 46 0.51 -49.31 -5.41
CA GLY A 46 -0.78 -49.88 -5.06
C GLY A 46 -1.86 -49.52 -6.10
N ALA A 47 -2.69 -48.54 -5.80
CA ALA A 47 -3.85 -48.23 -6.66
C ALA A 47 -3.51 -47.64 -8.04
N LEU A 48 -2.23 -47.32 -8.29
CA LEU A 48 -1.69 -46.83 -9.56
C LEU A 48 -0.65 -47.79 -10.20
N ASP A 49 -0.50 -49.03 -9.70
CA ASP A 49 0.47 -50.02 -10.22
C ASP A 49 0.29 -50.39 -11.71
N GLY A 50 -0.88 -50.07 -12.29
CA GLY A 50 -1.18 -50.27 -13.71
C GLY A 50 -0.66 -49.19 -14.66
N TYR A 51 0.00 -48.15 -14.15
CA TYR A 51 0.57 -47.05 -14.93
C TYR A 51 2.10 -47.16 -15.02
N ASP A 52 2.69 -46.62 -16.09
CA ASP A 52 4.14 -46.53 -16.20
C ASP A 52 4.68 -45.59 -15.11
N LYS A 53 5.75 -46.00 -14.42
CA LYS A 53 6.32 -45.22 -13.30
C LYS A 53 6.66 -43.78 -13.69
N ALA A 54 7.10 -43.55 -14.93
CA ALA A 54 7.41 -42.22 -15.43
C ALA A 54 6.17 -41.30 -15.56
N ASP A 55 4.98 -41.87 -15.75
CA ASP A 55 3.73 -41.12 -15.92
C ASP A 55 3.08 -40.70 -14.60
N VAL A 56 3.46 -41.37 -13.50
CA VAL A 56 2.90 -41.13 -12.16
C VAL A 56 3.93 -40.57 -11.17
N ALA A 57 5.21 -40.55 -11.52
CA ALA A 57 6.25 -39.96 -10.69
C ALA A 57 5.94 -38.49 -10.33
N GLY A 58 5.98 -38.16 -9.03
CA GLY A 58 5.68 -36.82 -8.51
C GLY A 58 4.20 -36.43 -8.53
N LEU A 59 3.29 -37.36 -8.87
CA LEU A 59 1.85 -37.10 -8.86
C LEU A 59 1.28 -36.97 -7.44
N LEU A 60 1.83 -37.74 -6.50
CA LEU A 60 1.45 -37.77 -5.10
C LEU A 60 2.69 -37.65 -4.24
N GLU A 61 2.71 -36.61 -3.42
CA GLU A 61 3.79 -36.34 -2.47
C GLU A 61 3.26 -36.42 -1.04
N ASP A 62 4.17 -36.68 -0.09
CA ASP A 62 3.84 -36.61 1.32
C ASP A 62 3.48 -35.17 1.70
N ARG A 63 2.30 -34.97 2.32
CA ARG A 63 1.86 -33.62 2.71
C ARG A 63 2.80 -32.98 3.72
N LEU A 64 3.28 -33.73 4.73
CA LEU A 64 4.15 -33.18 5.77
C LEU A 64 5.52 -32.83 5.18
N SER A 65 6.12 -33.74 4.41
CA SER A 65 7.40 -33.44 3.73
C SER A 65 7.27 -32.25 2.80
N LYS A 66 6.19 -32.16 2.01
CA LYS A 66 6.02 -31.05 1.07
C LYS A 66 5.81 -29.72 1.80
N ALA A 67 4.99 -29.70 2.84
CA ALA A 67 4.77 -28.50 3.63
C ALA A 67 6.05 -28.06 4.37
N GLN A 68 6.92 -29.00 4.75
CA GLN A 68 8.24 -28.71 5.34
C GLN A 68 9.14 -28.02 4.31
N GLU A 69 9.23 -28.54 3.08
CA GLU A 69 9.96 -27.91 1.98
C GLU A 69 9.45 -26.49 1.71
N ASP A 70 8.13 -26.31 1.59
CA ASP A 70 7.52 -25.02 1.32
C ASP A 70 7.81 -24.00 2.44
N LEU A 71 7.81 -24.45 3.71
CA LEU A 71 8.17 -23.60 4.85
C LEU A 71 9.64 -23.18 4.79
N GLU A 72 10.57 -24.10 4.54
CA GLU A 72 11.99 -23.76 4.41
C GLU A 72 12.26 -22.81 3.23
N GLU A 73 11.63 -23.05 2.08
CA GLU A 73 11.74 -22.15 0.92
C GLU A 73 11.24 -20.74 1.26
N ALA A 74 10.08 -20.63 1.93
CA ALA A 74 9.53 -19.34 2.34
C ALA A 74 10.43 -18.61 3.38
N ARG A 75 11.01 -19.36 4.32
CA ARG A 75 11.97 -18.83 5.32
C ARG A 75 13.22 -18.29 4.64
N GLU A 76 13.83 -19.06 3.76
CA GLU A 76 15.05 -18.64 3.06
C GLU A 76 14.78 -17.48 2.10
N ALA A 77 13.63 -17.46 1.41
CA ALA A 77 13.25 -16.37 0.52
C ALA A 77 13.17 -15.02 1.25
N VAL A 78 12.49 -14.95 2.41
CA VAL A 78 12.37 -13.69 3.16
C VAL A 78 13.70 -13.28 3.81
N LYS A 79 14.50 -14.26 4.27
CA LYS A 79 15.84 -14.01 4.81
C LYS A 79 16.77 -13.44 3.75
N ALA A 80 16.77 -14.02 2.55
CA ALA A 80 17.57 -13.56 1.42
C ALA A 80 17.17 -12.14 1.00
N LEU A 81 15.87 -11.83 0.96
CA LEU A 81 15.40 -10.46 0.68
C LEU A 81 15.91 -9.46 1.72
N CYS A 82 15.98 -9.86 2.99
CA CYS A 82 16.42 -9.04 4.11
C CYS A 82 17.92 -9.14 4.41
N GLU A 83 18.68 -9.92 3.65
CA GLU A 83 20.13 -10.07 3.82
C GLU A 83 20.87 -8.73 3.69
N PRO A 84 20.58 -7.89 2.66
CA PRO A 84 21.28 -6.64 2.43
C PRO A 84 20.92 -5.51 3.41
N VAL A 85 19.96 -5.73 4.32
CA VAL A 85 19.60 -4.76 5.36
C VAL A 85 20.80 -4.53 6.27
N GLU A 86 21.16 -3.27 6.47
CA GLU A 86 22.32 -2.88 7.27
C GLU A 86 22.16 -3.34 8.73
N LYS A 87 23.29 -3.67 9.37
CA LYS A 87 23.30 -3.94 10.81
C LYS A 87 22.95 -2.65 11.57
N PRO A 88 22.16 -2.73 12.66
CA PRO A 88 21.83 -3.94 13.42
C PRO A 88 20.59 -4.71 12.95
N LYS A 89 19.97 -4.36 11.82
CA LYS A 89 18.67 -4.85 11.36
C LYS A 89 17.55 -4.53 12.36
N ASP A 90 17.56 -3.30 12.86
CA ASP A 90 16.47 -2.72 13.63
C ASP A 90 15.43 -2.07 12.69
N THR A 91 14.32 -1.61 13.27
CA THR A 91 13.24 -0.96 12.52
C THR A 91 13.72 0.19 11.63
N PRO A 92 14.57 1.14 12.10
CA PRO A 92 15.17 2.15 11.22
C PRO A 92 15.93 1.58 10.02
N ALA A 93 16.75 0.53 10.21
CA ALA A 93 17.48 -0.09 9.11
C ALA A 93 16.55 -0.71 8.07
N TYR A 94 15.47 -1.39 8.52
CA TYR A 94 14.45 -1.92 7.62
C TYR A 94 13.71 -0.82 6.87
N ILE A 95 13.27 0.25 7.56
CA ILE A 95 12.59 1.39 6.94
C ILE A 95 13.49 2.02 5.87
N ARG A 96 14.76 2.29 6.17
CA ARG A 96 15.73 2.84 5.22
C ARG A 96 15.93 1.96 3.99
N PHE A 97 16.05 0.64 4.19
CA PHE A 97 16.25 -0.29 3.08
C PHE A 97 15.03 -0.41 2.15
N PHE A 98 13.82 -0.40 2.71
CA PHE A 98 12.57 -0.63 1.99
C PHE A 98 11.84 0.65 1.54
N CYS A 99 12.01 1.76 2.26
CA CYS A 99 11.40 3.05 1.95
C CYS A 99 12.41 4.00 1.31
N GLY A 100 13.68 3.94 1.72
CA GLY A 100 14.76 4.83 1.29
C GLY A 100 15.28 5.72 2.41
N ASN A 101 16.45 6.32 2.21
CA ASN A 101 17.12 7.18 3.21
C ASN A 101 16.63 8.63 3.21
N ASP A 102 15.85 9.03 2.22
CA ASP A 102 15.34 10.39 2.08
C ASP A 102 13.83 10.37 2.27
N SER A 103 13.41 10.48 3.52
CA SER A 103 12.01 10.48 3.91
C SER A 103 11.23 11.60 3.23
N GLY A 104 9.97 11.30 2.91
CA GLY A 104 9.12 12.17 2.11
C GLY A 104 9.55 12.28 0.64
N ASN A 105 10.58 11.58 0.16
CA ASN A 105 10.91 11.60 -1.26
C ASN A 105 10.04 10.60 -2.05
N ALA A 106 9.09 11.15 -2.80
CA ALA A 106 8.11 10.37 -3.56
C ALA A 106 8.72 9.44 -4.61
N ASP A 107 9.75 9.91 -5.32
CA ASP A 107 10.38 9.15 -6.38
C ASP A 107 11.15 7.95 -5.83
N ILE A 108 11.82 8.13 -4.68
CA ILE A 108 12.52 7.04 -3.98
C ILE A 108 11.51 6.03 -3.42
N LEU A 109 10.42 6.50 -2.79
CA LEU A 109 9.36 5.62 -2.30
C LEU A 109 8.76 4.79 -3.44
N LYS A 110 8.53 5.39 -4.61
CA LYS A 110 8.03 4.72 -5.79
C LYS A 110 9.04 3.75 -6.39
N ALA A 111 10.31 4.14 -6.48
CA ALA A 111 11.38 3.27 -6.99
C ALA A 111 11.57 2.01 -6.12
N ASN A 112 11.34 2.13 -4.80
CA ASN A 112 11.42 1.01 -3.87
C ASN A 112 10.11 0.20 -3.74
N GLU A 113 9.02 0.62 -4.37
CA GLU A 113 7.72 -0.07 -4.28
C GLU A 113 7.80 -1.56 -4.66
N PRO A 114 8.47 -1.98 -5.76
CA PRO A 114 8.59 -3.40 -6.09
C PRO A 114 9.30 -4.22 -5.00
N LYS A 115 10.26 -3.62 -4.31
CA LYS A 115 10.99 -4.26 -3.21
C LYS A 115 10.08 -4.49 -2.00
N ARG A 116 9.23 -3.51 -1.68
CA ARG A 116 8.23 -3.62 -0.61
C ARG A 116 7.15 -4.65 -0.95
N LEU A 117 6.67 -4.66 -2.18
CA LEU A 117 5.72 -5.68 -2.65
C LEU A 117 6.29 -7.11 -2.51
N SER A 118 7.58 -7.30 -2.82
CA SER A 118 8.26 -8.58 -2.56
C SER A 118 8.29 -8.95 -1.08
N LEU A 119 8.60 -8.01 -0.18
CA LEU A 119 8.54 -8.23 1.27
C LEU A 119 7.14 -8.68 1.70
N TYR A 120 6.10 -7.99 1.22
CA TYR A 120 4.73 -8.30 1.57
C TYR A 120 4.33 -9.70 1.07
N LYS A 121 4.67 -10.03 -0.18
CA LYS A 121 4.37 -11.34 -0.78
C LYS A 121 5.09 -12.47 -0.05
N MET A 122 6.40 -12.34 0.17
CA MET A 122 7.22 -13.37 0.82
C MET A 122 6.83 -13.59 2.28
N THR A 123 6.54 -12.51 3.02
CA THR A 123 6.09 -12.63 4.42
C THR A 123 4.71 -13.29 4.51
N SER A 124 3.78 -12.95 3.62
CA SER A 124 2.47 -13.61 3.56
C SER A 124 2.58 -15.09 3.20
N ALA A 125 3.49 -15.45 2.29
CA ALA A 125 3.79 -16.85 1.98
C ALA A 125 4.36 -17.59 3.20
N LEU A 126 5.29 -16.98 3.94
CA LEU A 126 5.86 -17.53 5.16
C LEU A 126 4.78 -17.78 6.23
N ILE A 127 3.93 -16.79 6.53
CA ILE A 127 2.84 -16.93 7.51
C ILE A 127 1.91 -18.08 7.13
N ARG A 128 1.58 -18.22 5.84
CA ARG A 128 0.72 -19.29 5.35
C ARG A 128 1.36 -20.66 5.46
N CYS A 129 2.62 -20.81 5.02
CA CYS A 129 3.34 -22.09 5.11
C CYS A 129 3.51 -22.52 6.58
N PHE A 130 3.84 -21.57 7.46
CA PHE A 130 3.88 -21.80 8.89
C PHE A 130 2.52 -22.24 9.44
N GLY A 131 1.44 -21.54 9.09
CA GLY A 131 0.08 -21.88 9.51
C GLY A 131 -0.37 -23.28 9.09
N ASN A 132 0.07 -23.75 7.92
CA ASN A 132 -0.21 -25.11 7.43
C ASN A 132 0.50 -26.20 8.25
N LEU A 133 1.60 -25.86 8.94
CA LEU A 133 2.41 -26.80 9.73
C LEU A 133 2.35 -26.56 11.23
N ALA A 134 1.77 -25.46 11.72
CA ALA A 134 1.99 -24.96 13.08
C ALA A 134 1.70 -25.99 14.20
N ASN A 135 0.77 -26.92 13.98
CA ASN A 135 0.42 -27.99 14.93
C ASN A 135 1.23 -29.29 14.75
N GLU A 136 2.01 -29.40 13.67
CA GLU A 136 2.64 -30.63 13.20
C GLU A 136 4.14 -30.43 12.94
N LEU A 137 4.75 -29.34 13.44
CA LEU A 137 6.17 -29.05 13.22
C LEU A 137 7.07 -30.16 13.77
N GLU A 138 6.78 -30.71 14.96
CA GLU A 138 7.58 -31.82 15.50
C GLU A 138 7.42 -33.09 14.66
N GLU A 139 6.21 -33.34 14.14
CA GLU A 139 5.92 -34.48 13.24
C GLU A 139 6.60 -34.31 11.87
N ALA A 140 6.77 -33.08 11.41
CA ALA A 140 7.54 -32.70 10.24
C ALA A 140 9.07 -32.78 10.45
N GLY A 141 9.53 -33.19 11.64
CA GLY A 141 10.94 -33.45 11.92
C GLY A 141 11.71 -32.27 12.54
N TYR A 142 11.04 -31.19 12.92
CA TYR A 142 11.67 -30.08 13.63
C TYR A 142 11.85 -30.40 15.12
N SER A 143 13.02 -30.06 15.66
CA SER A 143 13.26 -30.08 17.10
C SER A 143 12.51 -28.93 17.80
N ALA A 144 12.24 -29.07 19.09
CA ALA A 144 11.61 -28.01 19.90
C ALA A 144 12.37 -26.67 19.84
N LYS A 145 13.70 -26.70 19.63
CA LYS A 145 14.52 -25.50 19.43
C LYS A 145 14.21 -24.84 18.08
N GLU A 146 14.20 -25.61 17.00
CA GLU A 146 13.88 -25.12 15.66
C GLU A 146 12.45 -24.60 15.58
N VAL A 147 11.50 -25.26 16.25
CA VAL A 147 10.11 -24.77 16.36
C VAL A 147 10.06 -23.37 16.98
N THR A 148 10.85 -23.13 18.02
CA THR A 148 10.93 -21.81 18.67
C THR A 148 11.56 -20.79 17.72
N GLU A 149 12.66 -21.15 17.06
CA GLU A 149 13.35 -20.28 16.09
C GLU A 149 12.43 -19.91 14.91
N ILE A 150 11.66 -20.85 14.38
CA ILE A 150 10.70 -20.61 13.31
C ILE A 150 9.62 -19.64 13.78
N LYS A 151 9.06 -19.82 14.98
CA LYS A 151 8.06 -18.91 15.54
C LYS A 151 8.58 -17.48 15.67
N ASP A 152 9.79 -17.34 16.20
CA ASP A 152 10.45 -16.04 16.36
C ASP A 152 10.74 -15.37 15.01
N GLU A 153 11.15 -16.15 14.01
CA GLU A 153 11.35 -15.64 12.64
C GLU A 153 10.04 -15.15 12.01
N VAL A 154 8.96 -15.92 12.12
CA VAL A 154 7.66 -15.53 11.56
C VAL A 154 7.13 -14.28 12.26
N ASP A 155 7.26 -14.19 13.59
CA ASP A 155 6.90 -12.98 14.35
C ASP A 155 7.72 -11.76 13.89
N HIS A 156 9.05 -11.91 13.80
CA HIS A 156 9.96 -10.85 13.38
C HIS A 156 9.62 -10.32 11.98
N PHE A 157 9.51 -11.19 10.98
CA PHE A 157 9.21 -10.75 9.61
C PHE A 157 7.79 -10.19 9.47
N THR A 158 6.83 -10.69 10.26
CA THR A 158 5.48 -10.10 10.33
C THR A 158 5.56 -8.67 10.84
N LYS A 159 6.29 -8.42 11.94
CA LYS A 159 6.50 -7.06 12.48
C LYS A 159 7.20 -6.14 11.47
N VAL A 160 8.28 -6.61 10.84
CA VAL A 160 9.00 -5.85 9.81
C VAL A 160 8.07 -5.48 8.65
N ARG A 161 7.27 -6.42 8.15
CA ARG A 161 6.29 -6.19 7.09
C ARG A 161 5.31 -5.08 7.47
N ASP A 162 4.73 -5.17 8.67
CA ASP A 162 3.70 -4.24 9.13
C ASP A 162 4.28 -2.84 9.38
N GLU A 163 5.47 -2.76 9.97
CA GLU A 163 6.19 -1.50 10.19
C GLU A 163 6.60 -0.84 8.88
N VAL A 164 7.12 -1.59 7.90
CA VAL A 164 7.47 -1.07 6.57
C VAL A 164 6.24 -0.59 5.82
N LYS A 165 5.12 -1.34 5.89
CA LYS A 165 3.85 -0.96 5.26
C LYS A 165 3.31 0.36 5.82
N LEU A 166 3.38 0.52 7.14
CA LEU A 166 3.01 1.76 7.81
C LEU A 166 3.97 2.90 7.46
N ALA A 167 5.27 2.66 7.49
CA ALA A 167 6.31 3.66 7.22
C ALA A 167 6.30 4.17 5.78
N SER A 168 5.97 3.33 4.80
CA SER A 168 5.83 3.74 3.40
C SER A 168 4.49 4.41 3.10
N GLY A 169 3.49 4.23 3.97
CA GLY A 169 2.10 4.61 3.71
C GLY A 169 1.44 3.71 2.67
N ASP A 170 1.93 2.49 2.43
CA ASP A 170 1.30 1.54 1.51
C ASP A 170 0.02 0.97 2.13
N TYR A 171 -1.07 1.71 2.01
CA TYR A 171 -2.42 1.23 2.28
C TYR A 171 -2.84 0.24 1.20
N ILE A 172 -2.33 -0.98 1.29
CA ILE A 172 -2.86 -2.09 0.50
C ILE A 172 -4.13 -2.57 1.20
N ASP A 173 -5.26 -2.49 0.50
CA ASP A 173 -6.53 -3.08 0.90
C ASP A 173 -6.41 -4.62 0.88
N LEU A 174 -5.80 -5.16 1.95
CA LEU A 174 -5.65 -6.59 2.18
C LEU A 174 -6.83 -7.15 2.99
N LYS A 175 -7.98 -6.47 3.04
CA LYS A 175 -9.13 -6.88 3.86
C LYS A 175 -9.61 -8.32 3.61
N ALA A 176 -9.37 -8.86 2.42
CA ALA A 176 -9.70 -10.25 2.11
C ALA A 176 -8.69 -11.27 2.67
N TYR A 177 -7.41 -10.89 2.83
CA TYR A 177 -6.32 -11.80 3.23
C TYR A 177 -5.91 -11.63 4.70
N GLU A 178 -6.17 -10.47 5.30
CA GLU A 178 -5.83 -10.19 6.70
C GLU A 178 -6.56 -11.07 7.73
N PRO A 179 -7.85 -11.43 7.60
CA PRO A 179 -8.54 -12.19 8.64
C PRO A 179 -7.91 -13.56 8.90
N ASP A 180 -7.61 -14.32 7.85
CA ASP A 180 -7.05 -15.66 7.98
C ASP A 180 -5.58 -15.61 8.43
N MET A 181 -4.76 -14.69 7.87
CA MET A 181 -3.39 -14.52 8.33
C MET A 181 -3.32 -14.03 9.78
N ARG A 182 -4.23 -13.15 10.19
CA ARG A 182 -4.30 -12.65 11.56
C ARG A 182 -4.72 -13.73 12.53
N PHE A 183 -5.71 -14.54 12.16
CA PHE A 183 -6.04 -15.74 12.91
C PHE A 183 -4.81 -16.64 13.12
N LEU A 184 -4.01 -16.87 12.06
CA LEU A 184 -2.79 -17.67 12.18
C LEU A 184 -1.77 -17.03 13.14
N ILE A 185 -1.53 -15.72 13.04
CA ILE A 185 -0.59 -15.00 13.91
C ILE A 185 -1.07 -15.03 15.38
N ASP A 186 -2.34 -14.71 15.61
CA ASP A 186 -2.92 -14.64 16.95
C ASP A 186 -3.02 -16.04 17.60
N THR A 187 -3.17 -17.10 16.80
CA THR A 187 -3.29 -18.48 17.30
C THR A 187 -1.92 -19.10 17.62
N TYR A 188 -0.91 -18.87 16.78
CA TYR A 188 0.32 -19.66 16.81
C TYR A 188 1.60 -18.90 17.18
N ILE A 189 1.55 -17.56 17.14
CA ILE A 189 2.74 -16.71 17.29
C ILE A 189 2.67 -15.86 18.56
N ARG A 190 1.54 -15.17 18.79
CA ARG A 190 1.43 -14.23 19.91
C ARG A 190 0.97 -14.93 21.20
N ALA A 191 1.88 -15.04 22.18
CA ALA A 191 1.59 -15.59 23.50
C ALA A 191 1.41 -14.52 24.60
N ASP A 192 1.88 -13.28 24.40
CA ASP A 192 1.73 -12.19 25.38
C ASP A 192 0.70 -11.14 24.95
N GLU A 193 0.06 -10.53 25.95
CA GLU A 193 -1.14 -9.70 25.87
C GLU A 193 -1.16 -8.79 24.64
N SER A 194 -2.31 -8.82 23.97
CA SER A 194 -2.66 -7.97 22.85
C SER A 194 -2.47 -6.48 23.20
N GLU A 195 -1.27 -5.94 23.02
CA GLU A 195 -1.15 -4.52 22.67
C GLU A 195 -1.72 -4.40 21.27
N LYS A 196 -3.02 -4.18 21.27
CA LYS A 196 -3.84 -3.93 20.11
C LYS A 196 -3.11 -2.95 19.19
N ILE A 197 -2.56 -3.48 18.09
CA ILE A 197 -2.49 -2.78 16.80
C ILE A 197 -3.92 -2.39 16.34
N SER A 198 -4.96 -2.69 17.11
CA SER A 198 -6.37 -2.38 16.87
C SER A 198 -6.72 -0.89 16.77
N ALA A 199 -5.83 0.04 17.11
CA ALA A 199 -6.07 1.46 16.80
C ALA A 199 -5.99 1.77 15.29
N PHE A 200 -5.34 0.90 14.50
CA PHE A 200 -5.23 1.03 13.04
C PHE A 200 -6.26 0.21 12.26
N ASP A 201 -7.03 -0.67 12.92
CA ASP A 201 -7.91 -1.63 12.24
C ASP A 201 -8.97 -0.95 11.34
N ASP A 202 -9.31 0.32 11.60
CA ASP A 202 -10.26 1.11 10.80
C ASP A 202 -9.72 2.47 10.32
N MET A 203 -8.49 2.84 10.71
CA MET A 203 -7.99 4.21 10.53
C MET A 203 -6.56 4.26 9.99
N SER A 204 -6.35 5.10 8.97
CA SER A 204 -5.01 5.41 8.48
C SER A 204 -4.21 6.23 9.49
N LEU A 205 -2.89 6.24 9.36
CA LEU A 205 -2.03 7.08 10.22
C LEU A 205 -2.42 8.55 10.15
N ILE A 206 -2.78 9.02 8.95
CA ILE A 206 -3.27 10.39 8.74
C ILE A 206 -4.56 10.64 9.53
N GLN A 207 -5.51 9.71 9.52
CA GLN A 207 -6.75 9.86 10.29
C GLN A 207 -6.47 9.89 11.80
N LEU A 208 -5.57 9.03 12.30
CA LEU A 208 -5.16 9.06 13.70
C LEU A 208 -4.49 10.38 14.08
N ILE A 209 -3.63 10.92 13.21
CA ILE A 209 -2.99 12.24 13.40
C ILE A 209 -4.05 13.35 13.44
N VAL A 210 -5.05 13.29 12.57
CA VAL A 210 -6.14 14.29 12.54
C VAL A 210 -6.94 14.26 13.84
N GLU A 211 -7.27 13.08 14.35
CA GLU A 211 -8.11 12.93 15.55
C GLU A 211 -7.35 13.15 16.87
N ARG A 212 -6.12 12.63 16.97
CA ARG A 212 -5.35 12.59 18.24
C ARG A 212 -4.19 13.57 18.27
N GLY A 213 -3.88 14.23 17.16
CA GLY A 213 -2.72 15.11 17.04
C GLY A 213 -1.42 14.36 17.31
N VAL A 214 -0.52 14.95 18.10
CA VAL A 214 0.77 14.33 18.48
C VAL A 214 0.59 13.01 19.23
N GLY A 215 -0.52 12.81 19.95
CA GLY A 215 -0.83 11.56 20.63
C GLY A 215 -1.04 10.37 19.69
N ALA A 216 -1.10 10.58 18.37
CA ALA A 216 -1.08 9.49 17.39
C ALA A 216 0.23 8.69 17.40
N VAL A 217 1.34 9.29 17.84
CA VAL A 217 2.65 8.61 17.96
C VAL A 217 2.57 7.44 18.94
N ASP A 218 1.75 7.55 19.99
CA ASP A 218 1.56 6.49 20.98
C ASP A 218 0.81 5.27 20.43
N ALA A 219 0.19 5.37 19.26
CA ALA A 219 -0.43 4.25 18.58
C ALA A 219 0.54 3.48 17.68
N LEU A 220 1.68 4.08 17.28
CA LEU A 220 2.65 3.47 16.37
C LEU A 220 3.24 2.17 16.96
N PRO A 221 3.61 1.18 16.12
CA PRO A 221 4.32 -0.01 16.56
C PRO A 221 5.55 0.32 17.42
N LYS A 222 5.82 -0.53 18.42
CA LYS A 222 6.90 -0.31 19.39
C LYS A 222 8.26 -0.06 18.72
N GLY A 223 8.61 -0.83 17.68
CA GLY A 223 9.88 -0.66 16.96
C GLY A 223 10.03 0.70 16.29
N ILE A 224 8.91 1.28 15.81
CA ILE A 224 8.89 2.65 15.27
C ILE A 224 8.96 3.66 16.42
N ARG A 225 8.13 3.50 17.46
CA ARG A 225 7.98 4.47 18.56
C ARG A 225 9.28 4.67 19.36
N GLU A 226 10.12 3.65 19.44
CA GLU A 226 11.40 3.70 20.15
C GLU A 226 12.46 4.58 19.44
N SER A 227 12.24 4.94 18.17
CA SER A 227 13.13 5.81 17.41
C SER A 227 12.41 7.07 16.94
N GLN A 228 12.82 8.24 17.45
CA GLN A 228 12.30 9.53 17.01
C GLN A 228 12.42 9.75 15.51
N GLU A 229 13.50 9.21 14.92
CA GLU A 229 13.75 9.25 13.49
C GLU A 229 12.74 8.38 12.73
N ALA A 230 12.53 7.13 13.14
CA ALA A 230 11.56 6.24 12.50
C ALA A 230 10.12 6.80 12.56
N VAL A 231 9.74 7.41 13.69
CA VAL A 231 8.46 8.13 13.83
C VAL A 231 8.36 9.26 12.81
N ALA A 232 9.38 10.12 12.74
CA ALA A 232 9.39 11.28 11.85
C ALA A 232 9.30 10.85 10.38
N GLU A 233 10.14 9.90 9.94
CA GLU A 233 10.15 9.41 8.57
C GLU A 233 8.83 8.76 8.18
N THR A 234 8.22 8.00 9.09
CA THR A 234 6.90 7.38 8.90
C THR A 234 5.82 8.44 8.67
N ILE A 235 5.79 9.50 9.48
CA ILE A 235 4.84 10.60 9.32
C ILE A 235 5.10 11.33 8.00
N GLU A 236 6.36 11.68 7.70
CA GLU A 236 6.77 12.40 6.50
C GLU A 236 6.34 11.66 5.22
N ASN A 237 6.57 10.35 5.15
CA ASN A 237 6.16 9.51 4.01
C ASN A 237 4.63 9.47 3.86
N ASN A 238 3.89 9.31 4.96
CA ASN A 238 2.43 9.27 4.93
C ASN A 238 1.82 10.63 4.53
N VAL A 239 2.37 11.74 5.03
CA VAL A 239 1.92 13.09 4.65
C VAL A 239 2.28 13.37 3.20
N ARG A 240 3.46 12.96 2.72
CA ARG A 240 3.83 13.09 1.30
C ARG A 240 2.85 12.35 0.41
N LYS A 241 2.51 11.11 0.76
CA LYS A 241 1.56 10.30 0.01
C LYS A 241 0.19 10.97 -0.07
N LEU A 242 -0.33 11.45 1.05
CA LEU A 242 -1.57 12.24 1.09
C LEU A 242 -1.51 13.45 0.15
N ILE A 243 -0.42 14.22 0.20
CA ILE A 243 -0.24 15.40 -0.66
C ILE A 243 -0.26 15.01 -2.14
N ILE A 244 0.36 13.89 -2.52
CA ILE A 244 0.40 13.40 -3.90
C ILE A 244 -0.96 12.92 -4.36
N ASP A 245 -1.63 12.09 -3.55
CA ASP A 245 -2.92 11.48 -3.87
C ASP A 245 -4.01 12.55 -4.05
N GLU A 246 -3.95 13.62 -3.26
CA GLU A 246 -4.92 14.72 -3.30
C GLU A 246 -4.50 15.86 -4.26
N SER A 247 -3.25 15.88 -4.75
CA SER A 247 -2.73 16.89 -5.68
C SER A 247 -3.60 17.08 -6.93
N PRO A 248 -4.12 16.02 -7.60
CA PRO A 248 -5.01 16.19 -8.75
C PRO A 248 -6.27 17.01 -8.47
N ILE A 249 -6.73 17.08 -7.22
CA ILE A 249 -7.93 17.82 -6.82
C ILE A 249 -7.60 19.32 -6.73
N ASN A 250 -6.48 19.70 -6.12
CA ASN A 250 -6.07 21.11 -6.04
C ASN A 250 -4.53 21.26 -6.14
N PRO A 251 -3.98 21.28 -7.37
CA PRO A 251 -2.54 21.24 -7.58
C PRO A 251 -1.78 22.36 -6.87
N LYS A 252 -2.25 23.61 -6.97
CA LYS A 252 -1.59 24.77 -6.34
C LYS A 252 -1.57 24.70 -4.82
N TYR A 253 -2.66 24.22 -4.20
CA TYR A 253 -2.72 24.05 -2.75
C TYR A 253 -1.72 22.99 -2.29
N TYR A 254 -1.71 21.83 -2.94
CA TYR A 254 -0.82 20.73 -2.56
C TYR A 254 0.64 20.95 -2.94
N GLU A 255 0.95 21.78 -3.95
CA GLU A 255 2.30 22.29 -4.21
C GLU A 255 2.83 23.10 -3.01
N THR A 256 1.96 23.93 -2.42
CA THR A 256 2.29 24.69 -1.21
C THR A 256 2.51 23.76 -0.01
N MET A 257 1.63 22.78 0.19
CA MET A 257 1.79 21.78 1.25
C MET A 257 3.07 20.96 1.08
N SER A 258 3.42 20.58 -0.16
CA SER A 258 4.66 19.87 -0.47
C SER A 258 5.88 20.69 -0.08
N SER A 259 5.90 21.97 -0.46
CA SER A 259 7.00 22.88 -0.11
C SER A 259 7.13 23.09 1.41
N LEU A 260 6.01 23.15 2.12
CA LEU A 260 6.01 23.20 3.59
C LEU A 260 6.57 21.92 4.21
N LEU A 261 6.19 20.75 3.69
CA LEU A 261 6.74 19.48 4.15
C LEU A 261 8.25 19.41 3.92
N ASP A 262 8.73 19.83 2.74
CA ASP A 262 10.17 19.86 2.42
C ASP A 262 10.93 20.76 3.39
N ALA A 263 10.39 21.93 3.71
CA ALA A 263 10.99 22.84 4.68
C ALA A 263 11.00 22.27 6.11
N LEU A 264 9.97 21.53 6.51
CA LEU A 264 9.93 20.87 7.83
C LEU A 264 10.93 19.72 7.92
N ILE A 265 11.06 18.91 6.88
CA ILE A 265 12.04 17.82 6.79
C ILE A 265 13.46 18.40 6.89
N ALA A 266 13.76 19.46 6.15
CA ALA A 266 15.06 20.13 6.19
C ALA A 266 15.37 20.65 7.60
N LYS A 267 14.43 21.39 8.22
CA LYS A 267 14.59 21.89 9.60
C LYS A 267 14.84 20.77 10.62
N ARG A 268 14.17 19.63 10.48
CA ARG A 268 14.40 18.46 11.35
C ARG A 268 15.80 17.89 11.13
N LYS A 269 16.21 17.68 9.88
CA LYS A 269 17.55 17.12 9.55
C LYS A 269 18.70 18.03 10.00
N GLU A 270 18.45 19.33 10.08
CA GLU A 270 19.40 20.34 10.57
C GLU A 270 19.33 20.57 12.09
N ASP A 271 18.46 19.84 12.82
CA ASP A 271 18.16 20.08 14.24
C ASP A 271 17.79 21.55 14.55
N ALA A 272 17.19 22.25 13.57
CA ALA A 272 16.90 23.68 13.65
C ALA A 272 15.69 24.01 14.55
N ILE A 273 14.86 23.02 14.88
CA ILE A 273 13.71 23.12 15.78
C ILE A 273 13.68 21.93 16.74
N SER A 274 13.04 22.08 17.89
CA SER A 274 12.90 20.96 18.83
C SER A 274 12.04 19.83 18.23
N TYR A 275 12.29 18.59 18.61
CA TYR A 275 11.50 17.45 18.14
C TYR A 275 9.99 17.61 18.42
N GLN A 276 9.63 18.15 19.59
CA GLN A 276 8.24 18.41 19.95
C GLN A 276 7.59 19.49 19.06
N GLU A 277 8.34 20.54 18.72
CA GLU A 277 7.89 21.59 17.82
C GLU A 277 7.73 21.06 16.40
N TYR A 278 8.68 20.26 15.93
CA TYR A 278 8.58 19.55 14.66
C TYR A 278 7.31 18.68 14.59
N LEU A 279 7.05 17.87 15.62
CA LEU A 279 5.85 17.02 15.67
C LEU A 279 4.56 17.83 15.61
N ASN A 280 4.50 18.97 16.31
CA ASN A 280 3.34 19.85 16.25
C ASN A 280 3.12 20.42 14.83
N GLU A 281 4.19 20.87 14.17
CA GLU A 281 4.09 21.47 12.82
C GLU A 281 3.74 20.43 11.75
N VAL A 282 4.33 19.23 11.78
CA VAL A 282 4.02 18.18 10.80
C VAL A 282 2.60 17.62 10.99
N VAL A 283 2.12 17.51 12.24
CA VAL A 283 0.73 17.14 12.55
C VAL A 283 -0.25 18.18 12.02
N LYS A 284 0.06 19.47 12.24
CA LYS A 284 -0.75 20.57 11.72
C LYS A 284 -0.77 20.56 10.19
N LEU A 285 0.36 20.32 9.55
CA LEU A 285 0.44 20.18 8.10
C LEU A 285 -0.41 19.00 7.61
N ALA A 286 -0.35 17.84 8.27
CA ALA A 286 -1.18 16.69 7.94
C ALA A 286 -2.68 17.00 8.06
N GLN A 287 -3.08 17.73 9.10
CA GLN A 287 -4.46 18.20 9.28
C GLN A 287 -4.91 19.16 8.18
N GLN A 288 -4.05 20.09 7.78
CA GLN A 288 -4.32 21.03 6.68
C GLN A 288 -4.38 20.33 5.32
N ALA A 289 -3.50 19.36 5.09
CA ALA A 289 -3.52 18.55 3.88
C ALA A 289 -4.77 17.69 3.82
N LYS A 290 -5.25 17.12 4.94
CA LYS A 290 -6.48 16.33 4.94
C LYS A 290 -7.75 17.17 4.85
N ASN A 291 -7.73 18.38 5.41
CA ASN A 291 -8.89 19.28 5.49
C ASN A 291 -8.57 20.67 4.89
N PRO A 292 -8.42 20.79 3.56
CA PRO A 292 -8.00 22.03 2.89
C PRO A 292 -9.00 23.18 3.04
N THR A 293 -10.26 22.88 3.34
CA THR A 293 -11.33 23.88 3.47
C THR A 293 -11.22 24.74 4.73
N SER A 294 -10.43 24.31 5.73
CA SER A 294 -10.31 24.97 7.05
C SER A 294 -9.06 25.85 7.19
N SER A 295 -8.14 25.81 6.23
CA SER A 295 -6.80 26.42 6.34
C SER A 295 -6.68 27.80 5.70
N THR A 296 -7.52 28.12 4.69
CA THR A 296 -7.41 29.36 3.91
C THR A 296 -8.68 30.20 3.99
N ASN A 297 -8.52 31.51 4.18
CA ASN A 297 -9.62 32.48 4.14
C ASN A 297 -10.05 32.73 2.68
N TYR A 298 -10.99 31.94 2.19
CA TYR A 298 -11.61 32.14 0.89
C TYR A 298 -12.69 33.24 0.94
N PRO A 299 -12.86 34.03 -0.13
CA PRO A 299 -14.01 34.94 -0.25
C PRO A 299 -15.33 34.16 -0.11
N GLY A 300 -16.37 34.78 0.45
CA GLY A 300 -17.66 34.11 0.71
C GLY A 300 -18.35 33.53 -0.54
N SER A 301 -17.99 34.00 -1.74
CA SER A 301 -18.45 33.45 -3.02
C SER A 301 -17.74 32.15 -3.43
N ILE A 302 -16.56 31.87 -2.88
CA ILE A 302 -15.73 30.68 -3.12
C ILE A 302 -16.04 29.64 -2.03
N ASN A 303 -17.26 29.10 -2.12
CA ASN A 303 -17.90 28.31 -1.06
C ASN A 303 -17.94 26.79 -1.32
N SER A 304 -17.36 26.32 -2.42
CA SER A 304 -17.32 24.90 -2.79
C SER A 304 -15.87 24.44 -3.01
N ALA A 305 -15.62 23.12 -2.99
CA ALA A 305 -14.28 22.58 -3.16
C ALA A 305 -13.73 22.89 -4.57
N ALA A 306 -14.56 22.75 -5.60
CA ALA A 306 -14.16 23.02 -6.98
C ALA A 306 -13.87 24.51 -7.21
N ARG A 307 -14.66 25.42 -6.63
CA ARG A 307 -14.41 26.87 -6.69
C ARG A 307 -13.12 27.25 -5.98
N LYS A 308 -12.82 26.63 -4.84
CA LYS A 308 -11.56 26.85 -4.11
C LYS A 308 -10.36 26.41 -4.94
N ALA A 309 -10.43 25.22 -5.54
CA ALA A 309 -9.39 24.73 -6.45
C ALA A 309 -9.20 25.65 -7.66
N LEU A 310 -10.29 26.08 -8.31
CA LEU A 310 -10.23 27.08 -9.38
C LEU A 310 -9.59 28.39 -8.91
N TYR A 311 -10.00 28.92 -7.76
CA TYR A 311 -9.46 30.14 -7.18
C TYR A 311 -7.95 30.05 -6.96
N ASP A 312 -7.47 28.98 -6.33
CA ASP A 312 -6.06 28.76 -6.04
C ASP A 312 -5.22 28.66 -7.34
N ASN A 313 -5.75 28.00 -8.37
CA ASN A 313 -5.04 27.78 -9.65
C ASN A 313 -5.22 28.95 -10.66
N LEU A 314 -6.14 29.89 -10.41
CA LEU A 314 -6.41 31.06 -11.25
C LEU A 314 -5.87 32.36 -10.65
N GLY A 315 -4.83 32.26 -9.83
CA GLY A 315 -4.14 33.42 -9.25
C GLY A 315 -5.01 34.16 -8.23
N GLN A 316 -5.87 33.45 -7.51
CA GLN A 316 -6.72 33.99 -6.46
C GLN A 316 -7.68 35.08 -6.96
N ASN A 317 -8.13 34.95 -8.23
CA ASN A 317 -9.14 35.82 -8.82
C ASN A 317 -10.54 35.20 -8.70
N ALA A 318 -11.35 35.73 -7.79
CA ALA A 318 -12.69 35.20 -7.52
C ALA A 318 -13.64 35.33 -8.73
N GLY A 319 -13.55 36.42 -9.50
CA GLY A 319 -14.40 36.61 -10.67
C GLY A 319 -14.10 35.59 -11.77
N LEU A 320 -12.82 35.38 -12.06
CA LEU A 320 -12.38 34.40 -13.05
C LEU A 320 -12.71 32.97 -12.61
N ALA A 321 -12.49 32.63 -11.35
CA ALA A 321 -12.84 31.31 -10.82
C ALA A 321 -14.34 31.01 -10.95
N LEU A 322 -15.21 31.97 -10.64
CA LEU A 322 -16.67 31.82 -10.79
C LEU A 322 -17.10 31.72 -12.26
N ALA A 323 -16.45 32.47 -13.16
CA ALA A 323 -16.74 32.40 -14.59
C ALA A 323 -16.36 31.03 -15.18
N VAL A 324 -15.22 30.47 -14.78
CA VAL A 324 -14.77 29.14 -15.19
C VAL A 324 -15.67 28.05 -14.59
N ASP A 325 -16.04 28.17 -13.31
CA ASP A 325 -17.00 27.26 -12.64
C ASP A 325 -18.32 27.17 -13.41
N ALA A 326 -18.91 28.33 -13.75
CA ALA A 326 -20.13 28.40 -14.54
C ALA A 326 -19.97 27.76 -15.93
N ALA A 327 -18.87 28.06 -16.63
CA ALA A 327 -18.60 27.47 -17.95
C ALA A 327 -18.46 25.94 -17.90
N VAL A 328 -17.86 25.38 -16.84
CA VAL A 328 -17.81 23.92 -16.65
C VAL A 328 -19.21 23.36 -16.43
N LEU A 329 -19.99 23.96 -15.52
CA LEU A 329 -21.35 23.50 -15.20
C LEU A 329 -22.31 23.56 -16.39
N ASP A 330 -22.20 24.58 -17.24
CA ASP A 330 -23.06 24.77 -18.42
C ASP A 330 -22.65 23.87 -19.60
N SER A 331 -21.36 23.55 -19.70
CA SER A 331 -20.82 22.79 -20.83
C SER A 331 -20.78 21.28 -20.60
N ARG A 332 -20.72 20.83 -19.34
CA ARG A 332 -20.67 19.40 -18.99
C ARG A 332 -21.95 18.68 -19.40
N GLN A 333 -21.79 17.43 -19.80
CA GLN A 333 -22.88 16.51 -20.10
C GLN A 333 -22.77 15.30 -19.19
N ASP A 334 -23.82 14.49 -19.09
CA ASP A 334 -23.78 13.23 -18.37
C ASP A 334 -22.61 12.38 -18.83
N ASP A 335 -21.87 11.82 -17.88
CA ASP A 335 -20.69 10.96 -18.12
C ASP A 335 -19.67 11.58 -19.09
N TRP A 336 -19.42 12.89 -18.95
CA TRP A 336 -18.49 13.59 -19.85
C TRP A 336 -17.04 13.15 -19.67
N ARG A 337 -16.63 12.71 -18.47
CA ARG A 337 -15.25 12.33 -18.12
C ARG A 337 -14.73 11.11 -18.90
N GLY A 338 -15.63 10.22 -19.34
CA GLY A 338 -15.28 9.05 -20.15
C GLY A 338 -15.28 9.30 -21.66
N ASN A 339 -15.69 10.48 -22.13
CA ASN A 339 -15.92 10.73 -23.56
C ASN A 339 -15.08 11.90 -24.10
N ALA A 340 -14.17 11.60 -25.03
CA ALA A 340 -13.24 12.58 -25.60
C ALA A 340 -13.93 13.82 -26.21
N MET A 341 -15.09 13.65 -26.86
CA MET A 341 -15.82 14.77 -27.48
C MET A 341 -16.47 15.66 -26.41
N LYS A 342 -17.01 15.07 -25.34
CA LYS A 342 -17.59 15.80 -24.21
C LYS A 342 -16.50 16.52 -23.40
N ILE A 343 -15.35 15.89 -23.17
CA ILE A 343 -14.16 16.53 -22.58
C ILE A 343 -13.74 17.74 -23.42
N LYS A 344 -13.65 17.57 -24.75
CA LYS A 344 -13.28 18.67 -25.66
C LYS A 344 -14.27 19.83 -25.58
N ARG A 345 -15.56 19.56 -25.43
CA ARG A 345 -16.58 20.60 -25.24
C ARG A 345 -16.35 21.41 -23.97
N VAL A 346 -16.11 20.74 -22.84
CA VAL A 346 -15.78 21.43 -21.56
C VAL A 346 -14.49 22.22 -21.68
N ARG A 347 -13.45 21.63 -22.28
CA ARG A 347 -12.17 22.31 -22.54
C ARG A 347 -12.35 23.60 -23.34
N LEU A 348 -13.15 23.58 -24.41
CA LEU A 348 -13.41 24.76 -25.23
C LEU A 348 -14.18 25.84 -24.48
N ALA A 349 -15.13 25.45 -23.61
CA ALA A 349 -15.87 26.39 -22.77
C ALA A 349 -14.93 27.10 -21.77
N ILE A 350 -14.05 26.36 -21.09
CA ILE A 350 -13.03 26.94 -20.21
C ILE A 350 -12.12 27.88 -21.00
N LYS A 351 -11.62 27.44 -22.16
CA LYS A 351 -10.76 28.24 -23.03
C LYS A 351 -11.40 29.58 -23.41
N GLN A 352 -12.68 29.55 -23.81
CA GLN A 352 -13.38 30.77 -24.20
C GLN A 352 -13.44 31.79 -23.06
N VAL A 353 -13.66 31.35 -21.82
CA VAL A 353 -13.64 32.23 -20.64
C VAL A 353 -12.25 32.80 -20.40
N LEU A 354 -11.20 31.97 -20.46
CA LEU A 354 -9.81 32.40 -20.27
C LEU A 354 -9.39 33.42 -21.35
N ASP A 355 -9.68 33.15 -22.63
CA ASP A 355 -9.36 34.03 -23.76
C ASP A 355 -10.09 35.38 -23.64
N GLN A 356 -11.36 35.36 -23.23
CA GLN A 356 -12.13 36.59 -23.03
C GLN A 356 -11.58 37.42 -21.86
N TRP A 357 -11.32 36.77 -20.73
CA TRP A 357 -10.74 37.44 -19.56
C TRP A 357 -9.34 38.00 -19.85
N GLY A 358 -8.54 37.27 -20.64
CA GLY A 358 -7.23 37.70 -21.10
C GLY A 358 -7.28 38.95 -21.97
N LYS A 359 -8.26 39.05 -22.88
CA LYS A 359 -8.50 40.27 -23.68
C LYS A 359 -8.91 41.45 -22.82
N ASP A 360 -9.86 41.25 -21.91
CA ASP A 360 -10.33 42.31 -21.00
C ASP A 360 -9.18 42.83 -20.10
N ALA A 361 -8.27 41.94 -19.69
CA ALA A 361 -7.08 42.30 -18.92
C ALA A 361 -5.99 42.99 -19.77
N ALA A 362 -5.77 42.54 -21.00
CA ALA A 362 -4.79 43.13 -21.92
C ALA A 362 -5.20 44.54 -22.37
N GLU A 363 -6.50 44.77 -22.59
CA GLU A 363 -7.06 46.11 -22.84
C GLU A 363 -6.83 47.07 -21.65
N ALA A 364 -6.69 46.54 -20.43
CA ALA A 364 -6.43 47.33 -19.23
C ALA A 364 -4.93 47.53 -18.91
N LEU A 365 -4.02 46.63 -19.32
CA LEU A 365 -2.61 46.59 -18.86
C LEU A 365 -1.53 46.51 -19.96
N GLY A 366 -1.90 46.34 -21.23
CA GLY A 366 -1.01 46.62 -22.38
C GLY A 366 0.07 45.59 -22.73
N ASP A 367 0.01 44.32 -22.28
CA ASP A 367 0.90 43.26 -22.77
C ASP A 367 0.23 41.86 -22.71
N TYR A 368 0.46 41.00 -23.71
CA TYR A 368 -0.14 39.65 -23.79
C TYR A 368 0.81 38.62 -24.42
N SER A 369 1.00 37.47 -23.76
CA SER A 369 1.83 36.35 -24.23
C SER A 369 1.00 35.06 -24.34
N THR A 370 0.95 34.49 -25.55
CA THR A 370 0.05 33.39 -25.97
C THR A 370 0.62 31.97 -25.77
N GLY A 371 1.87 31.83 -25.30
CA GLY A 371 2.58 30.55 -25.30
C GLY A 371 2.25 29.58 -24.16
N GLN A 372 1.88 30.09 -22.97
CA GLN A 372 1.67 29.29 -21.75
C GLN A 372 0.21 28.87 -21.53
N GLU A 373 -0.72 29.28 -22.40
CA GLU A 373 -2.16 29.17 -22.15
C GLU A 373 -2.72 27.78 -22.37
N ASN A 374 -2.20 27.03 -23.35
CA ASN A 374 -2.70 25.68 -23.63
C ASN A 374 -2.29 24.68 -22.56
N GLU A 375 -1.07 24.78 -22.03
CA GLU A 375 -0.60 23.94 -20.92
C GLU A 375 -1.37 24.24 -19.63
N ARG A 376 -1.59 25.51 -19.32
CA ARG A 376 -2.44 25.93 -18.19
C ARG A 376 -3.88 25.44 -18.33
N LEU A 377 -4.43 25.48 -19.55
CA LEU A 377 -5.77 24.96 -19.85
C LEU A 377 -5.85 23.44 -19.63
N ASP A 378 -4.80 22.70 -20.02
CA ASP A 378 -4.74 21.25 -19.80
C ASP A 378 -4.69 20.89 -18.32
N VAL A 379 -3.86 21.58 -17.53
CA VAL A 379 -3.79 21.41 -16.08
C VAL A 379 -5.13 21.74 -15.41
N LEU A 380 -5.78 22.84 -15.81
CA LEU A 380 -7.09 23.21 -15.28
C LEU A 380 -8.17 22.18 -15.65
N LEU A 381 -8.17 21.67 -16.88
CA LEU A 381 -9.11 20.64 -17.32
C LEU A 381 -8.92 19.34 -16.55
N GLU A 382 -7.68 18.89 -16.36
CA GLU A 382 -7.40 17.70 -15.55
C GLU A 382 -7.84 17.90 -14.11
N MET A 383 -7.56 19.04 -13.49
CA MET A 383 -8.07 19.36 -12.16
C MET A 383 -9.61 19.30 -12.09
N VAL A 384 -10.30 19.92 -13.05
CA VAL A 384 -11.77 19.90 -13.15
C VAL A 384 -12.31 18.47 -13.26
N LYS A 385 -11.62 17.56 -13.95
CA LYS A 385 -12.04 16.14 -14.03
C LYS A 385 -12.00 15.42 -12.68
N HIS A 386 -11.11 15.81 -11.76
CA HIS A 386 -10.95 15.20 -10.45
C HIS A 386 -11.87 15.80 -9.37
N GLN A 387 -12.60 16.87 -9.67
CA GLN A 387 -13.57 17.47 -8.76
C GLN A 387 -14.86 16.65 -8.71
N HIS A 388 -15.31 16.27 -7.51
CA HIS A 388 -16.57 15.53 -7.32
C HIS A 388 -17.83 16.35 -7.61
N GLU A 389 -17.73 17.68 -7.58
CA GLU A 389 -18.87 18.61 -7.74
C GLU A 389 -19.33 18.77 -9.20
N TYR A 390 -18.49 18.39 -10.17
CA TYR A 390 -18.77 18.43 -11.63
C TYR A 390 -19.20 17.07 -12.17
#